data_AF-A0A916ZFX6-F1
#
_entry.id   AF-A0A916ZFX6-F1
#
_cell.length_a   1.000
_cell.length_b   1.000
_cell.length_c   1.000
_cell.angle_alpha   90.00
_cell.angle_beta   90.00
_cell.angle_gamma   90.00
#
_symmetry.space_group_name_H-M   'P 1'
#
loop_
_entity.id
_entity.type
_entity.pdbx_description
1 polymer ?
#
loop_
_entity_poly.entity_id
_entity_poly.type
_entity_poly.pdbx_seq_one_letter_code
_entity_poly.pdbx_strand_id
1 'polypeptide(L)' 'MLTRALQSTGAIKPATSGSTLDGYRDANQIAAYAADSAATMAECGLVTGANGFMKPKRLTSRAEAATFLYRAIGLIEK' A
#
# COMPACT_ATOMS: atom_id res chain seq x y z
N MET A 1 -7.51 0.91 -5.40
CA MET A 1 -7.53 0.57 -6.85
C MET A 1 -6.49 -0.52 -7.14
N LEU A 2 -5.20 -0.27 -6.91
CA LEU A 2 -4.13 -1.24 -7.19
C LEU A 2 -4.24 -2.54 -6.37
N THR A 3 -4.61 -2.45 -5.10
CA THR A 3 -4.93 -3.59 -4.24
C THR A 3 -6.06 -4.45 -4.75
N ARG A 4 -7.12 -3.85 -5.31
CA ARG A 4 -8.23 -4.61 -5.90
C ARG A 4 -7.81 -5.36 -7.15
N ALA A 5 -6.94 -4.77 -7.97
CA ALA A 5 -6.37 -5.45 -9.13
C ALA A 5 -5.52 -6.66 -8.70
N LEU A 6 -4.65 -6.48 -7.70
CA LEU A 6 -3.82 -7.57 -7.17
C LEU A 6 -4.64 -8.65 -6.41
N GLN A 7 -5.75 -8.28 -5.77
CA GLN A 7 -6.70 -9.24 -5.19
C GLN A 7 -7.41 -10.04 -6.28
N SER A 8 -7.77 -9.39 -7.40
CA SER A 8 -8.40 -10.05 -8.54
C SER A 8 -7.48 -11.05 -9.23
N THR A 9 -6.16 -10.88 -9.13
CA THR A 9 -5.17 -11.85 -9.63
C THR A 9 -4.84 -12.95 -8.61
N GLY A 10 -5.38 -12.88 -7.39
CA GLY A 10 -5.07 -13.84 -6.31
C GLY A 10 -3.69 -13.68 -5.68
N ALA A 11 -2.93 -12.64 -6.06
CA ALA A 11 -1.54 -12.45 -5.65
C ALA A 11 -1.40 -11.92 -4.21
N ILE A 12 -2.43 -11.25 -3.66
CA ILE A 12 -2.42 -10.69 -2.31
C ILE A 12 -3.73 -10.96 -1.56
N LYS A 13 -3.63 -11.19 -0.25
CA LYS A 13 -4.78 -11.37 0.65
C LYS A 13 -5.18 -10.02 1.27
N PRO A 14 -6.47 -9.64 1.31
CA PRO A 14 -6.91 -8.41 1.97
C PRO A 14 -6.53 -8.43 3.45
N ALA A 15 -5.95 -7.33 3.91
CA ALA A 15 -5.55 -7.12 5.30
C ALA A 15 -6.39 -6.02 5.95
N THR A 16 -6.86 -6.30 7.16
CA THR A 16 -7.63 -5.32 7.95
C THR A 16 -6.69 -4.30 8.59
N SER A 17 -7.01 -3.01 8.40
CA SER A 17 -6.19 -1.86 8.80
C SER A 17 -5.88 -1.71 10.28
N GLY A 18 -6.55 -2.46 11.16
CA GLY A 18 -6.63 -2.18 12.59
C GLY A 18 -5.28 -2.10 13.31
N SER A 19 -4.31 -2.94 12.95
CA SER A 19 -3.02 -3.00 13.66
C SER A 19 -1.84 -2.49 12.83
N THR A 20 -1.94 -2.54 11.50
CA THR A 20 -0.85 -2.16 10.59
C THR A 20 -0.79 -0.66 10.32
N LEU A 21 -1.93 0.04 10.38
CA LEU A 21 -1.93 1.50 10.20
C LEU A 21 -1.57 2.26 11.47
N ASP A 22 -1.79 1.69 12.66
CA ASP A 22 -1.51 2.35 13.95
C ASP A 22 -0.03 2.71 14.13
N GLY A 23 0.88 1.93 13.53
CA GLY A 23 2.30 2.22 13.50
C GLY A 23 2.69 3.48 12.71
N TYR A 24 1.76 4.07 11.94
CA TYR A 24 2.00 5.28 11.16
C TYR A 24 1.39 6.51 11.82
N ARG A 25 2.22 7.55 12.01
CA ARG A 25 1.79 8.82 12.63
C ARG A 25 0.76 9.59 11.82
N ASP A 26 0.66 9.31 10.51
CA ASP A 26 -0.32 9.91 9.61
C ASP A 26 -1.51 9.00 9.26
N ALA A 27 -1.76 7.96 10.05
CA ALA A 27 -2.91 7.08 9.86
C ALA A 27 -4.24 7.84 9.71
N ASN A 28 -4.40 8.94 10.46
CA ASN A 28 -5.58 9.81 10.40
C ASN A 28 -5.71 10.62 9.08
N GLN A 29 -4.65 10.72 8.27
CA GLN A 29 -4.71 11.35 6.94
C GLN A 29 -5.10 10.36 5.84
N ILE A 30 -5.15 9.07 6.15
CA ILE A 30 -5.53 8.03 5.21
C ILE A 30 -7.06 8.06 5.06
N ALA A 31 -7.53 8.22 3.82
CA ALA A 31 -8.95 8.18 3.55
C ALA A 31 -9.53 6.80 3.88
N ALA A 32 -10.78 6.74 4.38
CA ALA A 32 -11.40 5.48 4.79
C ALA A 32 -11.41 4.41 3.69
N TYR A 33 -11.62 4.81 2.42
CA TYR A 33 -11.58 3.89 1.27
C TYR A 33 -10.17 3.31 1.00
N ALA A 34 -9.12 4.00 1.45
CA ALA A 34 -7.73 3.65 1.23
C ALA A 34 -7.11 2.91 2.41
N ALA A 35 -7.75 2.91 3.59
CA ALA A 35 -7.21 2.30 4.81
C ALA A 35 -6.91 0.80 4.62
N ASP A 36 -7.87 0.02 4.14
CA ASP A 36 -7.72 -1.42 3.93
C ASP A 36 -6.68 -1.73 2.84
N SER A 37 -6.67 -0.88 1.81
CA SER A 37 -5.70 -0.99 0.72
C SER A 37 -4.28 -0.67 1.19
N ALA A 38 -4.12 0.36 2.00
CA ALA A 38 -2.85 0.75 2.58
C ALA A 38 -2.30 -0.34 3.51
N ALA A 39 -3.17 -0.92 4.34
CA ALA A 39 -2.83 -2.04 5.22
C ALA A 39 -2.29 -3.22 4.44
N THR A 40 -3.04 -3.64 3.42
CA THR A 40 -2.70 -4.77 2.57
C THR A 40 -1.36 -4.54 1.86
N MET A 41 -1.13 -3.34 1.34
CA MET A 41 0.14 -3.02 0.66
C MET A 41 1.32 -2.92 1.64
N ALA A 42 1.08 -2.51 2.88
CA ALA A 42 2.10 -2.49 3.92
C ALA A 42 2.48 -3.92 4.36
N GLU A 43 1.50 -4.80 4.56
CA GLU A 43 1.76 -6.22 4.89
C GLU A 43 2.49 -6.95 3.77
N CYS A 44 2.14 -6.65 2.53
CA CYS A 44 2.79 -7.23 1.35
C CYS A 44 4.20 -6.64 1.09
N GLY A 45 4.62 -5.64 1.86
CA GLY A 45 5.92 -4.97 1.69
C GLY A 45 6.02 -4.09 0.43
N LEU A 46 4.90 -3.83 -0.24
CA LEU A 46 4.82 -2.98 -1.43
C LEU A 46 4.99 -1.50 -1.05
N VAL A 47 4.35 -1.06 0.05
CA VAL A 47 4.56 0.27 0.64
C VAL A 47 5.42 0.12 1.88
N THR A 48 6.57 0.78 1.86
CA THR A 48 7.36 1.06 3.05
C THR A 48 7.29 2.56 3.28
N GLY A 49 6.60 2.97 4.34
CA GLY A 49 6.60 4.38 4.74
C GLY A 49 8.01 4.85 5.14
N ALA A 50 8.18 6.16 5.26
CA ALA A 50 9.45 6.78 5.64
C ALA A 50 9.31 7.48 6.99
N ASN A 51 10.20 7.17 7.95
CA ASN A 51 10.21 7.76 9.30
C ASN A 51 8.89 7.59 10.09
N GLY A 52 8.20 6.45 9.93
CA GLY A 52 6.90 6.23 10.58
C GLY A 52 5.75 7.02 9.95
N PHE A 53 5.95 7.56 8.74
CA PHE A 53 4.92 8.24 7.96
C PHE A 53 4.64 7.48 6.66
N MET A 54 3.36 7.25 6.34
CA MET A 54 2.90 6.68 5.08
C MET A 54 2.72 7.77 4.01
N LYS A 55 2.49 9.03 4.42
CA LYS A 55 2.36 10.22 3.56
C LYS A 55 1.33 10.05 2.41
N PRO A 56 0.06 9.72 2.70
CA PRO A 56 -0.96 9.44 1.69
C PRO A 56 -1.30 10.64 0.79
N LYS A 57 -1.09 11.87 1.27
CA LYS A 57 -1.35 13.12 0.53
C LYS A 57 -0.16 13.62 -0.29
N ARG A 58 1.01 12.99 -0.15
CA ARG A 58 2.21 13.43 -0.88
C ARG A 58 2.09 13.03 -2.35
N LEU A 59 2.45 13.95 -3.24
CA LEU A 59 2.60 13.65 -4.65
C LEU A 59 3.75 12.65 -4.83
N THR A 60 3.42 11.50 -5.42
CA THR A 60 4.40 10.47 -5.80
C THR A 60 5.18 10.92 -7.03
N SER A 61 6.50 10.82 -7.00
CA SER A 61 7.34 11.08 -8.19
C SER A 61 7.18 9.97 -9.23
N ARG A 62 7.41 10.27 -10.52
CA ARG A 62 7.37 9.27 -11.61
C ARG A 62 8.28 8.07 -11.33
N ALA A 63 9.46 8.31 -10.74
CA ALA A 63 10.38 7.25 -10.36
C ALA A 63 9.79 6.34 -9.28
N GLU A 64 9.19 6.94 -8.24
CA GLU A 64 8.54 6.20 -7.16
C GLU A 64 7.35 5.39 -7.68
N ALA A 65 6.53 5.97 -8.56
CA ALA A 65 5.40 5.26 -9.19
C ALA A 65 5.86 4.06 -10.03
N ALA A 66 6.96 4.21 -10.79
CA ALA A 66 7.51 3.12 -11.61
C ALA A 66 8.07 1.98 -10.75
N THR A 67 8.81 2.29 -9.69
CA THR A 67 9.29 1.28 -8.73
C THR A 67 8.12 0.56 -8.06
N PHE A 68 7.06 1.30 -7.75
CA PHE A 68 5.87 0.75 -7.14
C PHE A 68 5.13 -0.23 -8.07
N LEU A 69 4.95 0.15 -9.33
CA LEU A 69 4.36 -0.71 -10.36
C LEU A 69 5.23 -1.96 -10.63
N TYR A 70 6.55 -1.78 -10.72
CA TYR A 70 7.48 -2.89 -10.94
C TYR A 70 7.40 -3.94 -9.84
N ARG A 71 7.35 -3.50 -8.57
CA ARG A 71 7.17 -4.38 -7.41
C ARG A 71 5.81 -5.10 -7.44
N ALA A 72 4.75 -4.40 -7.83
CA ALA A 72 3.42 -4.98 -7.94
C ALA A 72 3.33 -6.06 -9.04
N ILE A 73 3.92 -5.80 -10.21
CA ILE A 73 3.95 -6.76 -11.33
C ILE A 73 4.79 -7.99 -10.95
N GLY A 74 5.97 -7.80 -10.35
CA GLY A 74 6.81 -8.92 -9.91
C GLY A 74 6.19 -9.81 -8.83
N LEU A 75 5.09 -9.37 -8.20
CA LEU A 75 4.32 -10.16 -7.23
C LEU A 75 3.25 -11.04 -7.90
N ILE A 76 2.82 -10.68 -9.11
CA ILE A 76 1.87 -11.45 -9.94
C ILE A 76 2.62 -12.53 -10.74
N GLU A 77 3.85 -12.26 -11.15
CA GLU A 77 4.65 -13.18 -11.99
C GLU A 77 5.32 -14.33 -11.20
N LYS A 78 5.06 -14.44 -9.88
CA LYS A 78 5.53 -15.56 -9.05
C LYS A 78 4.44 -16.60 -8.86
#